data_AF-A0A4R6L352-F1
#
_entry.id   AF-A0A4R6L352-F1
#
_cell.length_a   1.000
_cell.length_b   1.000
_cell.length_c   1.000
_cell.angle_alpha   90.00
_cell.angle_beta   90.00
_cell.angle_gamma   90.00
#
_symmetry.space_group_name_H-M   'P 1'
#
loop_
_entity.id
_entity.type
_entity.pdbx_description
1 polymer ?
#
loop_
_entity_poly.entity_id
_entity_poly.type
_entity_poly.pdbx_seq_one_letter_code
_entity_poly.pdbx_strand_id
1 'polypeptide(L)'
;MTDTEACERLLARLAAVRWDDHEAEERHAKSRGLLALEYLRRMAIWADALGVPRRWPFFDLAVVFEPSVETDPTWLQRLEAGVGRELGSLTEQVLTDMFRWASLGDHPKERFPDFDDPYEPMVQVFERGGEIYPGHGFIELLAAPVPYRRITERLTQPPFPIDRATLDEVDENERLRTEKSLTRQAAKRAEQGRP
;
A
#
# COMPACT_ATOMS: atom_id res chain seq x y z
N MET A 1 -13.83 -4.46 22.41
CA MET A 1 -13.95 -2.99 22.51
C MET A 1 -13.35 -2.43 21.24
N THR A 2 -14.07 -1.57 20.52
CA THR A 2 -13.60 -0.93 19.28
C THR A 2 -12.63 0.20 19.63
N ASP A 3 -11.41 0.17 19.10
CA ASP A 3 -10.44 1.27 19.25
C ASP A 3 -10.74 2.39 18.25
N THR A 4 -11.67 3.26 18.64
CA THR A 4 -12.06 4.44 17.86
C THR A 4 -10.90 5.40 17.64
N GLU A 5 -9.95 5.50 18.59
CA GLU A 5 -8.82 6.43 18.45
C GLU A 5 -7.85 5.99 17.35
N ALA A 6 -7.61 4.68 17.23
CA ALA A 6 -6.82 4.12 16.12
C ALA A 6 -7.46 4.41 14.77
N CYS A 7 -8.78 4.25 14.65
CA CYS A 7 -9.52 4.59 13.44
C CYS A 7 -9.45 6.10 13.12
N GLU A 8 -9.61 6.98 14.11
CA GLU A 8 -9.49 8.44 13.89
C GLU A 8 -8.07 8.83 13.45
N ARG A 9 -7.02 8.21 14.01
CA ARG A 9 -5.63 8.44 13.56
C ARG A 9 -5.43 8.01 12.11
N LEU A 10 -5.96 6.85 11.73
CA LEU A 10 -5.90 6.36 10.36
C LEU A 10 -6.67 7.29 9.40
N LEU A 11 -7.89 7.69 9.78
CA LEU A 11 -8.69 8.63 8.99
C LEU A 11 -7.95 9.97 8.80
N ALA A 12 -7.35 10.52 9.85
CA ALA A 12 -6.62 11.78 9.78
C ALA A 12 -5.43 11.71 8.80
N ARG A 13 -4.69 10.58 8.78
CA ARG A 13 -3.60 10.35 7.82
C ARG A 13 -4.13 10.30 6.39
N LEU A 14 -5.17 9.50 6.14
CA LEU A 14 -5.75 9.29 4.82
C LEU A 14 -6.47 10.53 4.28
N ALA A 15 -7.08 11.34 5.15
CA ALA A 15 -7.72 12.60 4.78
C ALA A 15 -6.72 13.69 4.40
N ALA A 16 -5.46 13.60 4.85
CA ALA A 16 -4.39 14.53 4.47
C ALA A 16 -3.80 14.22 3.09
N VAL A 17 -4.15 13.09 2.48
CA VAL A 17 -3.65 12.66 1.17
C VAL A 17 -4.24 13.52 0.06
N ARG A 18 -3.38 13.90 -0.89
CA ARG A 18 -3.80 14.53 -2.15
C ARG A 18 -4.07 13.45 -3.18
N TRP A 19 -5.29 12.92 -3.19
CA TRP A 19 -5.69 11.76 -3.99
C TRP A 19 -5.59 11.97 -5.51
N ASP A 20 -5.76 13.20 -5.98
CA ASP A 20 -5.73 13.55 -7.40
C ASP A 20 -4.40 14.20 -7.85
N ASP A 21 -3.33 14.07 -7.06
CA ASP A 21 -1.98 14.55 -7.41
C ASP A 21 -1.23 13.50 -8.24
N HIS A 22 -1.52 13.45 -9.54
CA HIS A 22 -0.87 12.53 -10.47
C HIS A 22 0.65 12.72 -10.55
N GLU A 23 1.15 13.95 -10.39
CA GLU A 23 2.59 14.19 -10.37
C GLU A 23 3.26 13.56 -9.14
N ALA A 24 2.60 13.61 -7.97
CA ALA A 24 3.06 12.91 -6.78
C ALA A 24 3.00 11.39 -6.97
N GLU A 25 1.94 10.87 -7.58
CA GLU A 25 1.81 9.43 -7.86
C GLU A 25 2.94 8.93 -8.78
N GLU A 26 3.26 9.67 -9.86
CA GLU A 26 4.37 9.35 -10.75
C GLU A 26 5.72 9.45 -10.03
N ARG A 27 5.93 10.54 -9.28
CA ARG A 27 7.18 10.78 -8.54
C ARG A 27 7.50 9.67 -7.55
N HIS A 28 6.47 9.12 -6.90
CA HIS A 28 6.62 8.08 -5.88
C HIS A 28 6.31 6.67 -6.41
N ALA A 29 6.20 6.48 -7.73
CA ALA A 29 5.80 5.20 -8.30
C ALA A 29 6.69 4.04 -7.82
N LYS A 30 7.99 4.28 -7.68
CA LYS A 30 8.95 3.26 -7.26
C LYS A 30 8.78 2.88 -5.80
N SER A 31 8.74 3.85 -4.89
CA SER A 31 8.51 3.58 -3.47
C SER A 31 7.12 2.99 -3.22
N ARG A 32 6.06 3.45 -3.90
CA ARG A 32 4.71 2.85 -3.86
C ARG A 32 4.74 1.37 -4.23
N GLY A 33 5.45 0.98 -5.28
CA GLY A 33 5.61 -0.43 -5.66
C GLY A 33 6.34 -1.26 -4.60
N LEU A 34 7.37 -0.72 -3.95
CA LEU A 34 8.10 -1.41 -2.87
C LEU A 34 7.26 -1.53 -1.59
N LEU A 35 6.48 -0.51 -1.27
CA LEU A 35 5.52 -0.54 -0.15
C LEU A 35 4.41 -1.56 -0.37
N ALA A 36 3.84 -1.63 -1.58
CA ALA A 36 2.87 -2.67 -1.91
C ALA A 36 3.48 -4.09 -1.89
N LEU A 37 4.75 -4.24 -2.27
CA LEU A 37 5.49 -5.50 -2.09
C LEU A 37 5.69 -5.88 -0.62
N GLU A 38 5.96 -4.88 0.23
CA GLU A 38 6.12 -5.07 1.67
C GLU A 38 4.77 -5.39 2.35
N TYR A 39 3.67 -4.73 1.96
CA TYR A 39 2.31 -5.10 2.34
C TYR A 39 2.05 -6.57 2.03
N LEU A 40 2.36 -6.99 0.79
CA LEU A 40 2.14 -8.38 0.41
C LEU A 40 3.01 -9.35 1.23
N ARG A 41 4.25 -8.98 1.54
CA ARG A 41 5.11 -9.80 2.42
C ARG A 41 4.51 -9.95 3.82
N ARG A 42 4.06 -8.85 4.43
CA ARG A 42 3.48 -8.87 5.79
C ARG A 42 2.16 -9.65 5.83
N MET A 43 1.28 -9.43 4.86
CA MET A 43 0.03 -10.18 4.79
C MET A 43 0.27 -11.69 4.58
N ALA A 44 1.34 -12.09 3.88
CA ALA A 44 1.72 -13.49 3.73
C ALA A 44 2.15 -14.11 5.07
N ILE A 45 2.94 -13.37 5.87
CA ILE A 45 3.35 -13.77 7.23
C ILE A 45 2.12 -13.96 8.12
N TRP A 46 1.19 -13.00 8.11
CA TRP A 46 -0.04 -13.08 8.87
C TRP A 46 -0.92 -14.26 8.44
N ALA A 47 -1.07 -14.49 7.13
CA ALA A 47 -1.84 -15.61 6.62
C ALA A 47 -1.25 -16.97 7.03
N ASP A 48 0.08 -17.10 7.03
CA ASP A 48 0.78 -18.31 7.45
C ASP A 48 0.61 -18.54 8.96
N ALA A 49 0.84 -17.52 9.78
CA ALA A 49 0.71 -17.59 11.24
C ALA A 49 -0.71 -17.91 11.72
N LEU A 50 -1.73 -17.42 10.99
CA LEU A 50 -3.14 -17.69 11.27
C LEU A 50 -3.64 -19.00 10.60
N GLY A 51 -2.77 -19.73 9.89
CA GLY A 51 -3.13 -21.01 9.27
C GLY A 51 -4.11 -20.88 8.09
N VAL A 52 -4.15 -19.73 7.43
CA VAL A 52 -5.07 -19.43 6.30
C VAL A 52 -4.34 -19.07 4.98
N PRO A 53 -3.27 -19.77 4.57
CA PRO A 53 -2.47 -19.40 3.39
C PRO A 53 -3.28 -19.41 2.08
N ARG A 54 -4.43 -20.11 2.04
CA ARG A 54 -5.34 -20.17 0.88
C ARG A 54 -6.18 -18.90 0.68
N ARG A 55 -6.25 -18.01 1.68
CA ARG A 55 -6.96 -16.72 1.59
C ARG A 55 -6.09 -15.59 1.02
N TRP A 56 -4.82 -15.86 0.77
CA TRP A 56 -3.86 -15.00 0.09
C TRP A 56 -4.33 -14.58 -1.33
N PRO A 57 -4.06 -13.37 -1.83
CA PRO A 57 -3.36 -12.24 -1.20
C PRO A 57 -4.25 -11.22 -0.50
N PHE A 58 -5.54 -11.19 -0.82
CA PHE A 58 -6.50 -10.27 -0.25
C PHE A 58 -7.52 -11.02 0.58
N PHE A 59 -7.49 -10.75 1.88
CA PHE A 59 -8.47 -11.23 2.82
C PHE A 59 -8.57 -10.25 3.98
N ASP A 60 -9.77 -10.17 4.52
CA ASP A 60 -10.02 -9.41 5.73
C ASP A 60 -9.32 -10.08 6.92
N LEU A 61 -8.11 -9.57 7.21
CA LEU A 61 -7.26 -10.06 8.27
C LEU A 61 -7.89 -9.89 9.65
N ALA A 62 -8.63 -8.80 9.86
CA ALA A 62 -9.27 -8.51 11.12
C ALA A 62 -10.36 -9.55 11.43
N VAL A 63 -11.17 -9.95 10.45
CA VAL A 63 -12.16 -11.03 10.61
C VAL A 63 -11.51 -12.39 10.83
N VAL A 64 -10.38 -12.69 10.19
CA VAL A 64 -9.64 -13.93 10.47
C VAL A 64 -9.13 -13.94 11.91
N PHE A 65 -8.63 -12.80 12.37
CA PHE A 65 -8.02 -12.64 13.69
C PHE A 65 -9.06 -12.64 14.82
N GLU A 66 -10.14 -11.88 14.65
CA GLU A 66 -11.25 -11.75 15.58
C GLU A 66 -12.59 -11.79 14.81
N PRO A 67 -13.24 -12.96 14.68
CA PRO A 67 -14.46 -13.10 13.89
C PRO A 67 -15.65 -12.26 14.36
N SER A 68 -15.63 -11.79 15.62
CA SER A 68 -16.66 -10.89 16.16
C SER A 68 -16.42 -9.41 15.89
N VAL A 69 -15.32 -9.06 15.20
CA VAL A 69 -15.01 -7.66 14.88
C VAL A 69 -16.05 -7.09 13.93
N GLU A 70 -16.63 -5.96 14.31
CA GLU A 70 -17.50 -5.18 13.46
C GLU A 70 -16.71 -4.05 12.80
N THR A 71 -17.13 -3.64 11.60
CA THR A 71 -16.67 -2.38 11.00
C THR A 71 -17.81 -1.43 10.88
N ASP A 72 -17.58 -0.25 11.40
CA ASP A 72 -18.43 0.88 11.15
C ASP A 72 -18.17 1.39 9.72
N PRO A 73 -19.12 1.24 8.78
CA PRO A 73 -18.95 1.70 7.41
C PRO A 73 -18.82 3.23 7.30
N THR A 74 -19.12 3.98 8.37
CA THR A 74 -19.01 5.44 8.36
C THR A 74 -17.56 5.92 8.20
N TRP A 75 -16.55 5.11 8.51
CA TRP A 75 -15.15 5.49 8.31
C TRP A 75 -14.80 5.73 6.84
N LEU A 76 -15.19 4.80 5.97
CA LEU A 76 -14.97 4.95 4.52
C LEU A 76 -15.81 6.11 3.97
N GLN A 77 -17.08 6.22 4.38
CA GLN A 77 -17.95 7.31 3.94
C GLN A 77 -17.41 8.70 4.33
N ARG A 78 -16.84 8.84 5.55
CA ARG A 78 -16.20 10.08 6.00
C ARG A 78 -14.96 10.41 5.17
N LEU A 79 -14.16 9.40 4.84
CA LEU A 79 -12.99 9.58 3.98
C LEU A 79 -13.42 10.04 2.58
N GLU A 80 -14.32 9.33 1.92
CA GLU A 80 -14.81 9.66 0.57
C GLU A 80 -15.49 11.03 0.51
N ALA A 81 -16.25 11.40 1.55
CA ALA A 81 -16.80 12.75 1.67
C ALA A 81 -15.70 13.82 1.76
N GLY A 82 -14.57 13.52 2.43
CA GLY A 82 -13.40 14.38 2.49
C GLY A 82 -12.60 14.44 1.18
N VAL A 83 -12.54 13.33 0.44
CA VAL A 83 -11.93 13.26 -0.90
C VAL A 83 -12.81 13.96 -1.94
N GLY A 84 -14.14 13.95 -1.76
CA GLY A 84 -15.12 14.54 -2.67
C GLY A 84 -15.56 13.61 -3.80
N ARG A 85 -15.21 12.32 -3.74
CA ARG A 85 -15.62 11.28 -4.69
C ARG A 85 -15.49 9.88 -4.07
N GLU A 86 -16.16 8.92 -4.68
CA GLU A 86 -15.97 7.49 -4.43
C GLU A 86 -14.58 7.05 -4.89
N LEU A 87 -14.04 6.04 -4.21
CA LEU A 87 -12.75 5.44 -4.52
C LEU A 87 -12.93 4.19 -5.39
N GLY A 88 -11.86 3.73 -6.01
CA GLY A 88 -11.87 2.49 -6.79
C GLY A 88 -12.10 1.27 -5.90
N SER A 89 -12.86 0.29 -6.39
CA SER A 89 -13.25 -0.92 -5.62
C SER A 89 -12.14 -1.63 -4.84
N LEU A 90 -10.92 -1.75 -5.40
CA LEU A 90 -9.79 -2.35 -4.66
C LEU A 90 -9.30 -1.44 -3.54
N THR A 91 -9.22 -0.13 -3.79
CA THR A 91 -8.90 0.88 -2.77
C THR A 91 -9.93 0.83 -1.65
N GLU A 92 -11.23 0.86 -1.95
CA GLU A 92 -12.31 0.77 -0.96
C GLU A 92 -12.21 -0.50 -0.11
N GLN A 93 -11.96 -1.65 -0.74
CA GLN A 93 -11.80 -2.93 -0.06
C GLN A 93 -10.64 -2.86 0.94
N VAL A 94 -9.45 -2.45 0.48
CA VAL A 94 -8.25 -2.38 1.34
C VAL A 94 -8.44 -1.38 2.47
N LEU A 95 -9.03 -0.20 2.20
CA LEU A 95 -9.31 0.80 3.23
C LEU A 95 -10.31 0.29 4.27
N THR A 96 -11.34 -0.44 3.84
CA THR A 96 -12.30 -1.08 4.75
C THR A 96 -11.59 -2.09 5.66
N ASP A 97 -10.74 -2.95 5.09
CA ASP A 97 -9.95 -3.93 5.84
C ASP A 97 -8.99 -3.24 6.82
N MET A 98 -8.40 -2.10 6.44
CA MET A 98 -7.53 -1.27 7.27
C MET A 98 -8.27 -0.66 8.47
N PHE A 99 -9.46 -0.07 8.26
CA PHE A 99 -10.27 0.47 9.37
C PHE A 99 -10.74 -0.63 10.32
N ARG A 100 -11.10 -1.81 9.78
CA ARG A 100 -11.46 -2.97 10.60
C ARG A 100 -10.28 -3.46 11.42
N TRP A 101 -9.08 -3.46 10.85
CA TRP A 101 -7.86 -3.84 11.57
C TRP A 101 -7.51 -2.83 12.65
N ALA A 102 -7.56 -1.53 12.34
CA ALA A 102 -7.31 -0.45 13.29
C ALA A 102 -8.26 -0.52 14.50
N SER A 103 -9.51 -0.95 14.29
CA SER A 103 -10.50 -1.07 15.37
C SER A 103 -10.17 -2.13 16.42
N LEU A 104 -9.23 -3.05 16.12
CA LEU A 104 -8.72 -4.04 17.07
C LEU A 104 -7.71 -3.45 18.07
N GLY A 105 -7.22 -2.23 17.86
CA GLY A 105 -6.24 -1.57 18.72
C GLY A 105 -4.97 -2.39 18.89
N ASP A 106 -4.52 -2.57 20.14
CA ASP A 106 -3.30 -3.32 20.45
C ASP A 106 -3.50 -4.85 20.56
N HIS A 107 -4.72 -5.36 20.44
CA HIS A 107 -5.02 -6.79 20.58
C HIS A 107 -4.19 -7.69 19.63
N PRO A 108 -3.95 -7.33 18.36
CA PRO A 108 -3.04 -8.07 17.49
C PRO A 108 -1.60 -8.16 18.03
N LYS A 109 -1.09 -7.08 18.64
CA LYS A 109 0.26 -7.04 19.20
C LYS A 109 0.38 -7.83 20.50
N GLU A 110 -0.69 -7.95 21.27
CA GLU A 110 -0.71 -8.82 22.46
C GLU A 110 -0.51 -10.29 22.08
N ARG A 111 -1.09 -10.72 20.95
CA ARG A 111 -0.98 -12.11 20.47
C ARG A 111 0.26 -12.36 19.61
N PHE A 112 0.66 -11.39 18.81
CA PHE A 112 1.81 -11.47 17.90
C PHE A 112 2.74 -10.25 18.10
N PRO A 113 3.48 -10.20 19.22
CA PRO A 113 4.28 -9.01 19.58
C PRO A 113 5.43 -8.72 18.62
N ASP A 114 5.94 -9.75 17.94
CA ASP A 114 7.05 -9.64 16.99
C ASP A 114 6.57 -9.30 15.56
N PHE A 115 5.26 -9.19 15.34
CA PHE A 115 4.71 -8.98 14.00
C PHE A 115 4.53 -7.48 13.76
N ASP A 116 5.09 -7.01 12.65
CA ASP A 116 4.83 -5.67 12.16
C ASP A 116 3.36 -5.48 11.78
N ASP A 117 2.89 -4.23 11.85
CA ASP A 117 1.57 -3.85 11.33
C ASP A 117 1.47 -4.23 9.84
N PRO A 118 0.48 -5.06 9.45
CA PRO A 118 0.35 -5.53 8.08
C PRO A 118 -0.02 -4.42 7.09
N TYR A 119 -0.74 -3.40 7.54
CA TYR A 119 -1.32 -2.36 6.70
C TYR A 119 -0.52 -1.06 6.66
N GLU A 120 0.42 -0.84 7.58
CA GLU A 120 1.28 0.36 7.56
C GLU A 120 1.94 0.63 6.18
N PRO A 121 2.44 -0.38 5.43
CA PRO A 121 2.95 -0.12 4.09
C PRO A 121 1.87 0.42 3.13
N MET A 122 0.61 -0.03 3.23
CA MET A 122 -0.49 0.48 2.41
C MET A 122 -0.93 1.88 2.80
N VAL A 123 -0.91 2.23 4.10
CA VAL A 123 -1.12 3.62 4.51
C VAL A 123 -0.10 4.53 3.81
N GLN A 124 1.16 4.11 3.81
CA GLN A 124 2.24 4.87 3.16
C GLN A 124 2.18 4.87 1.63
N VAL A 125 1.57 3.85 0.99
CA VAL A 125 1.23 3.89 -0.44
C VAL A 125 0.29 5.07 -0.66
N PHE A 126 -0.83 5.13 0.06
CA PHE A 126 -1.81 6.19 -0.09
C PHE A 126 -1.25 7.57 0.28
N GLU A 127 -0.45 7.70 1.33
CA GLU A 127 0.24 8.95 1.70
C GLU A 127 1.15 9.49 0.60
N ARG A 128 1.60 8.63 -0.31
CA ARG A 128 2.39 8.99 -1.49
C ARG A 128 1.56 9.33 -2.72
N GLY A 129 0.24 9.44 -2.57
CA GLY A 129 -0.72 9.93 -3.56
C GLY A 129 -1.21 8.86 -4.53
N GLY A 130 -2.47 8.94 -4.94
CA GLY A 130 -3.07 8.02 -5.91
C GLY A 130 -3.60 6.72 -5.31
N GLU A 131 -4.41 6.04 -6.11
CA GLU A 131 -5.17 4.84 -5.74
C GLU A 131 -4.46 3.54 -6.12
N ILE A 132 -5.08 2.40 -5.82
CA ILE A 132 -4.66 1.09 -6.30
C ILE A 132 -5.77 0.48 -7.14
N TYR A 133 -5.40 -0.25 -8.19
CA TYR A 133 -6.36 -0.86 -9.10
C TYR A 133 -6.17 -2.38 -9.17
N PRO A 134 -7.26 -3.15 -9.39
CA PRO A 134 -7.15 -4.58 -9.57
C PRO A 134 -6.50 -4.90 -10.91
N GLY A 135 -5.41 -5.66 -10.86
CA GLY A 135 -4.78 -6.28 -12.02
C GLY A 135 -4.99 -7.79 -12.05
N HIS A 136 -4.79 -8.41 -13.22
CA HIS A 136 -4.84 -9.86 -13.35
C HIS A 136 -3.59 -10.52 -12.73
N GLY A 137 -3.64 -10.81 -11.43
CA GLY A 137 -2.54 -11.43 -10.69
C GLY A 137 -1.52 -10.43 -10.13
N PHE A 138 -1.87 -9.14 -10.09
CA PHE A 138 -1.03 -8.06 -9.57
C PHE A 138 -1.90 -6.91 -9.01
N ILE A 139 -1.30 -6.09 -8.14
CA ILE A 139 -1.81 -4.76 -7.81
C ILE A 139 -1.33 -3.82 -8.90
N GLU A 140 -2.26 -3.15 -9.57
CA GLU A 140 -1.92 -2.12 -10.55
C GLU A 140 -1.68 -0.80 -9.83
N LEU A 141 -0.50 -0.25 -10.07
CA LEU A 141 -0.07 1.11 -9.70
C LEU A 141 0.42 1.76 -11.00
N LEU A 142 0.06 3.02 -11.24
CA LEU A 142 0.24 3.74 -12.52
C LEU A 142 1.53 3.41 -13.29
N ALA A 143 2.67 3.32 -12.60
CA ALA A 143 3.96 2.99 -13.22
C ALA A 143 4.71 1.82 -12.57
N ALA A 144 4.08 1.05 -11.68
CA ALA A 144 4.75 0.00 -10.91
C ALA A 144 3.83 -1.19 -10.56
N PRO A 145 3.41 -2.02 -11.54
CA PRO A 145 2.58 -3.19 -11.26
C PRO A 145 3.30 -4.16 -10.31
N VAL A 146 2.58 -4.60 -9.28
CA VAL A 146 3.13 -5.48 -8.22
C VAL A 146 2.48 -6.86 -8.29
N PRO A 147 3.18 -7.90 -8.81
CA PRO A 147 2.61 -9.24 -8.91
C PRO A 147 2.29 -9.82 -7.54
N TYR A 148 1.25 -10.65 -7.40
CA TYR A 148 0.97 -11.30 -6.12
C TYR A 148 2.02 -12.35 -5.76
N ARG A 149 2.42 -13.15 -6.76
CA ARG A 149 3.28 -14.34 -6.63
C ARG A 149 2.71 -15.37 -5.65
N ARG A 150 3.40 -16.52 -5.51
CA ARG A 150 3.01 -17.52 -4.50
C ARG A 150 3.31 -17.00 -3.10
N ILE A 151 2.51 -17.42 -2.13
CA ILE A 151 2.74 -17.08 -0.73
C ILE A 151 4.14 -17.48 -0.26
N THR A 152 4.64 -18.65 -0.69
CA THR A 152 6.00 -19.12 -0.33
C THR A 152 7.10 -18.19 -0.83
N GLU A 153 6.93 -17.58 -1.99
CA GLU A 153 7.88 -16.59 -2.50
C GLU A 153 7.84 -15.31 -1.66
N ARG A 154 6.65 -14.89 -1.21
CA ARG A 154 6.47 -13.72 -0.35
C ARG A 154 7.04 -13.95 1.05
N LEU A 155 6.86 -15.13 1.63
CA LEU A 155 7.45 -15.50 2.92
C LEU A 155 8.99 -15.45 2.90
N THR A 156 9.62 -15.77 1.77
CA THR A 156 11.08 -15.71 1.62
C THR A 156 11.63 -14.34 1.21
N GLN A 157 10.76 -13.38 0.93
CA GLN A 157 11.19 -12.04 0.53
C GLN A 157 11.83 -11.33 1.74
N PRO A 158 13.01 -10.69 1.57
CA PRO A 158 13.59 -9.88 2.64
C PRO A 158 12.66 -8.70 2.98
N PRO A 159 12.59 -8.29 4.25
CA PRO A 159 11.86 -7.09 4.62
C PRO A 159 12.44 -5.87 3.91
N PHE A 160 11.55 -4.99 3.46
CA PHE A 160 11.94 -3.70 2.93
C PHE A 160 11.76 -2.61 3.99
N PRO A 161 12.79 -1.78 4.29
CA PRO A 161 12.64 -0.67 5.21
C PRO A 161 11.65 0.36 4.68
N ILE A 162 10.65 0.71 5.49
CA ILE A 162 9.58 1.66 5.15
C ILE A 162 9.71 2.98 5.88
N ASP A 163 10.91 3.29 6.39
CA ASP A 163 11.17 4.60 6.97
C ASP A 163 11.22 5.66 5.87
N ARG A 164 10.88 6.89 6.23
CA ARG A 164 10.78 8.01 5.28
C ARG A 164 12.07 8.24 4.51
N ALA A 165 13.24 8.16 5.16
CA ALA A 165 14.51 8.47 4.51
C ALA A 165 14.82 7.46 3.41
N THR A 166 14.60 6.16 3.67
CA THR A 166 14.77 5.10 2.67
C THR A 166 13.84 5.31 1.46
N LEU A 167 12.58 5.65 1.71
CA LEU A 167 11.59 5.84 0.65
C LEU A 167 11.89 7.08 -0.20
N ASP A 168 12.24 8.19 0.45
CA ASP A 168 12.62 9.44 -0.23
C ASP A 168 13.91 9.23 -1.08
N GLU A 169 14.86 8.44 -0.58
CA GLU A 169 16.07 8.05 -1.34
C GLU A 169 15.73 7.20 -2.57
N VAL A 170 14.80 6.25 -2.45
CA VAL A 170 14.35 5.45 -3.59
C VAL A 170 13.76 6.32 -4.69
N ASP A 171 12.90 7.26 -4.32
CA ASP A 171 12.21 8.12 -5.28
C ASP A 171 13.19 9.09 -5.96
N GLU A 172 14.13 9.65 -5.20
CA GLU A 172 15.20 10.50 -5.76
C GLU A 172 16.11 9.73 -6.71
N ASN A 173 16.49 8.50 -6.36
CA ASN A 173 17.31 7.66 -7.23
C ASN A 173 16.59 7.31 -8.55
N GLU A 174 15.28 7.04 -8.50
CA GLU A 174 14.50 6.77 -9.71
C GLU A 174 14.33 8.02 -10.58
N ARG A 175 14.14 9.19 -9.97
CA ARG A 175 14.12 10.48 -10.68
C ARG A 175 15.42 10.70 -11.45
N LEU A 176 16.56 10.59 -10.77
CA LEU A 176 17.88 10.76 -11.38
C LEU A 176 18.15 9.73 -12.49
N ARG A 177 17.67 8.49 -12.32
CA ARG A 177 17.78 7.44 -13.34
C ARG A 177 16.98 7.79 -14.60
N THR A 178 15.75 8.27 -14.41
CA THR A 178 14.85 8.66 -15.51
C THR A 178 15.41 9.85 -16.29
N GLU A 179 15.89 10.89 -15.59
CA GLU A 179 16.53 12.05 -16.21
C GLU A 179 17.74 11.66 -17.05
N LYS A 180 18.64 10.82 -16.50
CA LYS A 180 19.79 10.29 -17.25
C LYS A 180 19.37 9.51 -18.50
N SER A 181 18.30 8.72 -18.40
CA SER A 181 17.76 7.96 -19.54
C SER A 181 17.24 8.89 -20.64
N LEU A 182 16.47 9.92 -20.28
CA LEU A 182 15.92 10.91 -21.20
C LEU A 182 17.03 11.71 -21.89
N THR A 183 18.05 12.17 -21.16
CA THR A 183 19.21 12.87 -21.76
C THR A 183 19.94 11.98 -22.76
N ARG A 184 20.16 10.70 -22.44
CA ARG A 184 20.80 9.75 -23.36
C ARG A 184 19.96 9.51 -24.61
N GLN A 185 18.64 9.41 -24.48
CA GLN A 185 17.75 9.25 -25.63
C GLN A 185 17.75 10.50 -26.51
N ALA A 186 17.74 11.69 -25.94
CA ALA A 186 17.82 12.95 -26.67
C ALA A 186 19.15 13.07 -27.45
N ALA A 187 20.27 12.73 -26.82
CA ALA A 187 21.59 12.72 -27.48
C ALA A 187 21.62 11.75 -28.68
N LYS A 188 21.12 10.52 -28.51
CA LYS A 188 21.04 9.53 -29.60
C LYS A 188 20.16 10.02 -30.76
N ARG A 189 19.02 10.66 -30.48
CA ARG A 189 18.15 11.23 -31.52
C ARG A 189 18.82 12.37 -32.27
N ALA A 190 19.58 13.22 -31.58
CA ALA A 190 20.34 14.31 -32.21
C ALA A 190 21.48 13.81 -33.12
N GLU A 191 22.12 12.69 -32.77
CA GLU A 191 23.15 12.03 -33.60
C GLU A 191 22.55 11.33 -34.83
N GLN A 192 21.37 10.71 -34.72
CA GLN A 192 20.68 10.02 -35.81
C GLN A 192 19.92 10.95 -36.77
N GLY A 193 19.67 12.21 -36.35
CA GLY A 193 18.94 13.22 -37.13
C GLY A 193 19.83 14.25 -37.83
N ARG A 194 21.15 14.09 -37.86
CA ARG A 194 22.05 14.94 -38.65
C ARG A 194 22.12 14.42 -40.10
N PRO A 195 21.94 15.28 -41.12
CA PRO A 195 22.13 14.90 -42.53
C PRO A 195 23.57 14.50 -42.83
#